data_AF-A0A143G980-F1
#
_entry.id   AF-A0A143G980-F1
#
_cell.length_a   1.000
_cell.length_b   1.000
_cell.length_c   1.000
_cell.angle_alpha   90.00
_cell.angle_beta   90.00
_cell.angle_gamma   90.00
#
_symmetry.space_group_name_H-M   'P 1'
#
loop_
_entity.id
_entity.type
_entity.pdbx_description
1 polymer ?
#
loop_
_entity_poly.entity_id
_entity_poly.type
_entity_poly.pdbx_seq_one_letter_code
_entity_poly.pdbx_strand_id
1 'polypeptide(L)'
;MLPKIKSKAFIRLLPQIFELREQGYSYEEVTAILEKDYGLVLSIKQFSVYLARYKNSHMSKVEKQIETSQDPIKSDSSTNDYVFGSPEHKAAVQKETEELFRSNQNVGLR
;
A
#
# COMPACT_ATOMS: atom_id res chain seq x y z
N MET A 1 -15.85 -11.68 13.38
CA MET A 1 -15.91 -10.24 13.06
C MET A 1 -15.54 -9.47 14.33
N LEU A 2 -14.46 -8.68 14.30
CA LEU A 2 -13.94 -7.98 15.48
C LEU A 2 -14.65 -6.61 15.65
N PRO A 3 -15.00 -6.15 16.86
CA PRO A 3 -15.76 -4.90 17.04
C PRO A 3 -15.01 -3.67 16.50
N LYS A 4 -15.63 -2.91 15.59
CA LYS A 4 -15.03 -1.72 14.94
C LYS A 4 -14.56 -0.64 15.94
N ILE A 5 -15.21 -0.55 17.10
CA ILE A 5 -14.92 0.44 18.15
C ILE A 5 -13.53 0.20 18.76
N LYS A 6 -13.23 -1.06 19.14
CA LYS A 6 -11.93 -1.43 19.74
C LYS A 6 -10.78 -1.28 18.73
N SER A 7 -11.04 -1.53 17.45
CA SER A 7 -10.05 -1.33 16.39
C SER A 7 -9.61 0.13 16.25
N LYS A 8 -10.52 1.09 16.40
CA LYS A 8 -10.19 2.53 16.27
C LYS A 8 -9.36 3.04 17.45
N ALA A 9 -9.71 2.61 18.67
CA ALA A 9 -8.92 2.91 19.87
C ALA A 9 -7.52 2.29 19.77
N PHE A 10 -7.44 1.03 19.34
CA PHE A 10 -6.16 0.34 19.12
C PHE A 10 -5.27 1.08 18.13
N ILE A 11 -5.80 1.48 16.97
CA ILE A 11 -5.01 2.20 15.94
C ILE A 11 -4.46 3.52 16.48
N ARG A 12 -5.20 4.24 17.34
CA ARG A 12 -4.72 5.49 17.95
C ARG A 12 -3.55 5.27 18.91
N LEU A 13 -3.51 4.11 19.59
CA LEU A 13 -2.49 3.77 20.57
C LEU A 13 -1.30 3.01 19.95
N LEU A 14 -1.29 2.77 18.64
CA LEU A 14 -0.18 2.12 17.96
C LEU A 14 1.18 2.77 18.19
N PRO A 15 1.34 4.11 18.19
CA PRO A 15 2.63 4.73 18.47
C PRO A 15 3.20 4.29 19.83
N GLN A 16 2.35 4.26 20.86
CA GLN A 16 2.73 3.85 22.21
C GLN A 16 2.98 2.35 22.30
N ILE A 17 2.21 1.54 21.57
CA ILE A 17 2.43 0.10 21.49
C ILE A 17 3.81 -0.21 20.87
N PHE A 18 4.22 0.53 19.85
CA PHE A 18 5.54 0.36 19.25
C PHE A 18 6.65 0.81 20.19
N GLU A 19 6.48 1.93 20.87
CA GLU A 19 7.44 2.43 21.86
C GLU A 19 7.67 1.42 23.00
N LEU A 20 6.59 0.87 23.57
CA LEU A 20 6.69 -0.19 24.58
C LEU A 20 7.37 -1.45 24.03
N ARG A 21 7.14 -1.79 22.76
CA ARG A 21 7.78 -2.94 22.12
C ARG A 21 9.27 -2.72 21.86
N GLU A 22 9.69 -1.50 21.53
CA GLU A 22 11.10 -1.13 21.39
C GLU A 22 11.80 -1.12 22.75
N GLN A 23 11.09 -0.74 23.81
CA GLN A 23 11.57 -0.84 25.20
C GLN A 23 11.71 -2.29 25.69
N GLY A 24 11.27 -3.29 24.91
CA GLY A 24 11.41 -4.70 25.22
C GLY A 24 10.26 -5.31 26.03
N TYR A 25 9.15 -4.57 26.22
CA TYR A 25 7.98 -5.10 26.92
C TYR A 25 7.34 -6.27 26.16
N SER A 26 6.95 -7.29 26.92
CA SER A 26 6.21 -8.44 26.40
C SER A 26 4.78 -8.06 26.01
N TYR A 27 4.14 -8.89 25.19
CA TYR A 27 2.75 -8.62 24.78
C TYR A 27 1.78 -8.58 25.97
N GLU A 28 2.03 -9.35 27.02
CA GLU A 28 1.20 -9.40 28.21
C GLU A 28 1.29 -8.07 28.98
N GLU A 29 2.50 -7.57 29.17
CA GLU A 29 2.77 -6.28 29.83
C GLU A 29 2.17 -5.13 29.04
N VAL A 30 2.34 -5.12 27.71
CA VAL A 30 1.73 -4.09 26.85
C VAL A 30 0.21 -4.10 26.96
N THR A 31 -0.43 -5.28 26.96
CA THR A 31 -1.89 -5.36 27.12
C THR A 31 -2.34 -4.89 28.50
N ALA A 32 -1.58 -5.18 29.56
CA ALA A 32 -1.89 -4.73 30.91
C ALA A 32 -1.77 -3.20 31.07
N ILE A 33 -0.76 -2.59 30.43
CA ILE A 33 -0.58 -1.13 30.40
C ILE A 33 -1.72 -0.47 29.61
N LEU A 34 -2.09 -1.03 28.46
CA LEU A 34 -3.20 -0.52 27.65
C LEU A 34 -4.55 -0.59 28.38
N GLU A 35 -4.76 -1.64 29.18
CA GLU A 35 -5.94 -1.78 30.01
C GLU A 35 -5.95 -0.76 31.16
N LYS A 36 -4.83 -0.59 31.86
CA LYS A 36 -4.72 0.29 33.02
C LYS A 36 -4.81 1.78 32.65
N ASP A 37 -4.08 2.21 31.63
CA ASP A 37 -3.91 3.63 31.32
C ASP A 37 -4.97 4.13 30.31
N TYR A 38 -5.43 3.26 29.42
CA TYR A 38 -6.35 3.64 28.33
C TYR A 38 -7.71 2.93 28.39
N GLY A 39 -7.93 2.07 29.39
CA GLY A 39 -9.18 1.30 29.53
C GLY A 39 -9.43 0.33 28.38
N LEU A 40 -8.40 0.00 27.59
CA LEU A 40 -8.54 -0.82 26.39
C LEU A 40 -8.33 -2.30 26.72
N VAL A 41 -9.41 -2.96 27.16
CA VAL A 41 -9.39 -4.39 27.47
C VAL A 41 -9.27 -5.21 26.16
N LEU A 42 -8.09 -5.78 25.96
CA LEU A 42 -7.72 -6.62 24.83
C LEU A 42 -7.08 -7.92 25.32
N SER A 43 -7.58 -9.05 24.82
CA SER A 43 -6.87 -10.33 24.99
C SER A 43 -5.58 -10.32 24.17
N ILE A 44 -4.55 -11.01 24.64
CA ILE A 44 -3.28 -11.23 23.92
C ILE A 44 -3.51 -11.72 22.48
N LYS A 45 -4.49 -12.63 22.28
CA LYS A 45 -4.87 -13.13 20.94
C LYS A 45 -5.46 -12.04 20.06
N GLN A 46 -6.23 -11.12 20.64
CA GLN A 46 -6.79 -9.99 19.89
C GLN A 46 -5.70 -8.98 19.56
N PHE A 47 -4.80 -8.70 20.50
CA PHE A 47 -3.66 -7.82 20.33
C PHE A 47 -2.76 -8.28 19.16
N SER A 48 -2.39 -9.56 19.13
CA SER A 48 -1.59 -10.11 18.02
C SER A 48 -2.31 -10.05 16.67
N VAL A 49 -3.61 -10.36 16.64
CA VAL A 49 -4.44 -10.25 15.43
C VAL A 49 -4.54 -8.80 14.95
N TYR A 50 -4.69 -7.84 15.87
CA TYR A 50 -4.73 -6.42 15.51
C TYR A 50 -3.40 -5.93 14.95
N LEU A 51 -2.27 -6.31 15.56
CA LEU A 51 -0.93 -6.02 15.04
C LEU A 51 -0.70 -6.63 13.65
N ALA A 52 -1.05 -7.90 13.46
CA ALA A 52 -0.91 -8.56 12.17
C ALA A 52 -1.77 -7.90 11.08
N ARG A 53 -3.03 -7.57 11.39
CA ARG A 53 -3.92 -6.84 10.47
C ARG A 53 -3.40 -5.46 10.12
N TYR A 54 -2.85 -4.75 11.11
CA TYR A 54 -2.23 -3.45 10.89
C TYR A 54 -1.05 -3.58 9.93
N LYS A 55 -0.12 -4.52 10.17
CA LYS A 55 1.02 -4.76 9.28
C LYS A 55 0.56 -5.07 7.85
N ASN A 56 -0.41 -5.97 7.66
CA ASN A 56 -0.88 -6.34 6.33
C ASN A 56 -1.62 -5.19 5.62
N SER A 57 -2.41 -4.40 6.36
CA SER A 57 -3.13 -3.25 5.78
C SER A 57 -2.19 -2.10 5.42
N HIS A 58 -1.14 -1.89 6.21
CA HIS A 58 -0.14 -0.86 5.95
C HIS A 58 0.91 -1.29 4.93
N MET A 59 1.34 -2.55 4.89
CA MET A 59 2.19 -3.08 3.82
C MET A 59 1.50 -2.99 2.46
N SER A 60 0.20 -3.29 2.37
CA SER A 60 -0.56 -3.13 1.14
C SER A 60 -0.73 -1.65 0.71
N LYS A 61 -0.61 -0.71 1.64
CA LYS A 61 -0.60 0.74 1.36
C LYS A 61 0.80 1.26 1.01
N VAL A 62 1.83 0.65 1.57
CA VAL A 62 3.24 0.97 1.31
C VAL A 62 3.70 0.38 -0.02
N GLU A 63 3.28 -0.83 -0.42
CA GLU A 63 3.49 -1.32 -1.79
C GLU A 63 2.82 -0.43 -2.84
N LYS A 64 1.64 0.13 -2.53
CA LYS A 64 0.99 1.13 -3.40
C LYS A 64 1.62 2.53 -3.36
N GLN A 65 2.54 2.81 -2.44
CA GLN A 65 3.30 4.07 -2.42
C GLN A 65 4.76 3.90 -2.87
N ILE A 66 5.31 2.69 -2.82
CA ILE A 66 6.62 2.38 -3.41
C ILE A 66 6.53 2.22 -4.93
N GLU A 67 5.35 1.93 -5.48
CA GLU A 67 5.07 2.07 -6.93
C GLU A 67 4.95 3.56 -7.38
N THR A 68 5.63 4.47 -6.67
CA THR A 68 5.96 5.82 -7.16
C THR A 68 7.43 6.18 -6.97
N SER A 69 8.30 5.22 -6.64
CA SER A 69 9.74 5.45 -6.60
C SER A 69 10.48 4.17 -6.98
N GLN A 70 10.86 4.16 -8.27
CA GLN A 70 11.80 3.24 -8.92
C GLN A 70 11.28 1.84 -9.27
N ASP A 71 10.64 1.75 -10.43
CA ASP A 71 10.83 0.61 -11.32
C ASP A 71 12.10 0.82 -12.16
N PRO A 72 13.09 -0.09 -12.11
CA PRO A 72 14.20 -0.13 -13.05
C PRO A 72 13.83 -1.05 -14.20
N ILE A 73 12.89 -0.65 -15.07
CA ILE A 73 12.61 -1.40 -16.30
C ILE A 73 12.50 -0.43 -17.48
N LYS A 74 13.59 -0.44 -18.26
CA LYS A 74 13.72 0.01 -19.64
C LYS A 74 13.75 1.53 -19.84
N SER A 75 14.97 2.06 -19.73
CA SER A 75 15.45 2.99 -20.76
C SER A 75 15.24 2.36 -22.14
N ASP A 76 14.16 2.74 -22.80
CA ASP A 76 14.23 3.00 -24.23
C ASP A 76 13.58 4.34 -24.50
N SER A 77 14.33 5.17 -25.18
CA SER A 77 14.08 6.57 -25.45
C SER A 77 12.77 6.79 -26.20
N SER A 78 11.92 7.69 -25.72
CA SER A 78 11.72 8.95 -26.46
C SER A 78 11.18 10.00 -25.50
N THR A 79 11.97 11.05 -25.30
CA THR A 79 11.55 12.31 -24.68
C THR A 79 10.43 12.91 -25.52
N ASN A 80 9.20 12.83 -25.03
CA ASN A 80 8.12 13.67 -25.51
C ASN A 80 7.35 14.12 -24.27
N ASP A 81 7.70 15.31 -23.78
CA ASP A 81 7.18 15.99 -22.58
C ASP A 81 5.70 16.40 -22.70
N TYR A 82 4.84 15.51 -23.19
CA TYR A 82 3.42 15.78 -23.32
C TYR A 82 2.71 15.44 -22.02
N VAL A 83 2.13 16.46 -21.40
CA VAL A 83 1.30 16.32 -20.20
C VAL A 83 0.13 15.39 -20.51
N PHE A 84 -0.06 14.37 -19.66
CA PHE A 84 -1.11 13.38 -19.80
C PHE A 84 -2.48 14.05 -20.00
N GLY A 85 -3.14 13.74 -21.12
CA GLY A 85 -4.42 14.34 -21.51
C GLY A 85 -4.33 15.57 -22.44
N SER A 86 -3.13 16.07 -22.75
CA SER A 86 -2.96 17.11 -23.77
C SER A 86 -3.35 16.61 -25.17
N PRO A 87 -3.73 17.53 -26.09
CA PRO A 87 -4.00 17.18 -27.47
C PRO A 87 -2.84 16.43 -28.14
N GLU A 88 -1.58 16.80 -27.83
CA GLU A 88 -0.41 16.12 -28.39
C GLU A 88 -0.22 14.71 -27.79
N HIS A 89 -0.46 14.52 -26.49
CA HIS A 89 -0.43 13.19 -25.87
C HIS A 89 -1.45 12.25 -26.53
N LYS A 90 -2.67 12.75 -26.76
CA LYS A 90 -3.72 11.98 -27.45
C LYS A 90 -3.33 11.64 -28.89
N ALA A 91 -2.72 12.59 -29.62
CA ALA A 91 -2.26 12.37 -30.98
C ALA A 91 -1.12 11.35 -31.07
N ALA A 92 -0.17 11.39 -30.12
CA ALA A 92 0.94 10.43 -30.04
C ALA A 92 0.43 9.01 -29.80
N VAL A 93 -0.46 8.81 -28.82
CA VAL A 93 -1.05 7.49 -28.53
C VAL A 93 -1.85 6.96 -29.73
N GLN A 94 -2.59 7.83 -30.43
CA GLN A 94 -3.32 7.41 -31.65
C GLN A 94 -2.37 6.98 -32.77
N LYS A 95 -1.26 7.70 -32.97
CA LYS A 95 -0.28 7.37 -34.00
C LYS A 95 0.42 6.03 -33.71
N GLU A 96 0.83 5.81 -32.46
CA GLU A 96 1.45 4.54 -32.04
C GLU A 96 0.49 3.36 -32.16
N THR A 97 -0.79 3.55 -31.79
CA THR A 97 -1.81 2.51 -31.92
C THR A 97 -2.15 2.20 -33.38
N GLU A 98 -2.17 3.19 -34.27
CA GLU A 98 -2.36 2.95 -35.71
C GLU A 98 -1.16 2.21 -36.33
N GLU A 99 0.07 2.57 -35.97
CA GLU A 99 1.28 1.90 -36.45
C GLU A 99 1.37 0.43 -35.98
N LEU A 100 1.00 0.18 -34.73
CA LEU A 100 0.91 -1.18 -34.18
C LEU A 100 -0.19 -2.01 -34.86
N PHE A 101 -1.33 -1.38 -35.21
CA PHE A 101 -2.40 -2.05 -35.93
C PHE A 101 -2.01 -2.36 -37.38
N ARG A 102 -1.37 -1.41 -38.08
CA ARG A 102 -0.85 -1.59 -39.44
C ARG A 102 0.21 -2.69 -39.53
N SER A 103 1.13 -2.73 -38.56
CA SER A 103 2.18 -3.76 -38.51
C SER A 103 1.63 -5.16 -38.22
N ASN A 104 0.52 -5.27 -37.48
CA ASN A 104 -0.15 -6.55 -37.22
C ASN A 104 -1.06 -7.04 -38.37
N GLN A 105 -1.37 -6.21 -39.38
CA GLN A 105 -2.17 -6.64 -40.53
C GLN A 105 -1.47 -7.66 -41.44
N ASN A 106 -0.17 -7.91 -41.29
CA ASN A 106 0.56 -8.95 -42.01
C ASN A 106 0.53 -10.34 -41.32
N VAL A 107 -0.09 -10.44 -40.14
CA VAL A 107 -0.18 -11.71 -39.38
C VAL A 107 -1.58 -12.28 -39.50
N GLY A 108 -1.98 -12.68 -40.72
CA GLY A 108 -3.25 -13.36 -40.89
C GLY A 108 -3.78 -13.46 -42.31
N LEU A 109 -3.15 -14.29 -43.14
CA LEU A 109 -3.82 -15.15 -44.13
C LEU A 109 -2.76 -16.06 -44.80
N ARG A 110 -2.54 -17.23 -44.19
CA ARG A 110 -2.09 -18.44 -44.88
C ARG A 110 -2.76 -19.65 -44.28
#